data_AF-A0A2N9IRZ2-F1
#
_entry.id   AF-A0A2N9IRZ2-F1
#
_cell.length_a   1.000
_cell.length_b   1.000
_cell.length_c   1.000
_cell.angle_alpha   90.00
_cell.angle_beta   90.00
_cell.angle_gamma   90.00
#
_symmetry.space_group_name_H-M   'P 1'
#
loop_
_entity.id
_entity.type
_entity.pdbx_description
1 polymer ?
#
loop_
_entity_poly.entity_id
_entity_poly.type
_entity_poly.pdbx_seq_one_letter_code
_entity_poly.pdbx_strand_id
1 'polypeptide(L)'
;MERLEKRSEKLTARIAEQDKFLNDIQSSAFTLANYYFVFQGVILTIVCNGAQNLKPSNRWFLLTLSLLAVLVNSFALIQIGIKYIDAKALKEIFFSKLYAVDNKIRELGLEEGIPSDEKDKKSKHLKIDINNIKHEHYLYLAIYIIIFLGFAAVVLVGCWKFLGNQNE
;
A
#
# COMPACT_ATOMS: atom_id res chain seq x y z
N MET A 1 36.21 -15.00 -8.05
CA MET A 1 35.33 -15.08 -6.86
C MET A 1 34.98 -13.69 -6.34
N GLU A 2 35.97 -12.84 -6.06
CA GLU A 2 35.81 -11.46 -5.53
C GLU A 2 34.69 -10.59 -6.20
N ARG A 3 34.57 -10.63 -7.54
CA ARG A 3 33.52 -9.87 -8.25
C ARG A 3 32.09 -10.34 -7.94
N LEU A 4 31.89 -11.62 -7.67
CA LEU A 4 30.58 -12.21 -7.37
C LEU A 4 30.17 -11.93 -5.92
N GLU A 5 31.12 -12.03 -4.99
CA GLU A 5 30.94 -11.67 -3.58
C GLU A 5 30.53 -10.20 -3.45
N LYS A 6 31.28 -9.29 -4.10
CA LYS A 6 30.93 -7.86 -4.13
C LYS A 6 29.55 -7.58 -4.74
N ARG A 7 29.12 -8.40 -5.71
CA ARG A 7 27.79 -8.29 -6.31
C ARG A 7 26.70 -8.78 -5.34
N SER A 8 26.96 -9.87 -4.61
CA SER A 8 26.08 -10.41 -3.57
C SER A 8 25.86 -9.37 -2.47
N GLU A 9 26.94 -8.81 -1.91
CA GLU A 9 26.87 -7.77 -0.88
C GLU A 9 26.06 -6.55 -1.34
N LYS A 10 26.28 -6.07 -2.56
CA LYS A 10 25.54 -4.93 -3.12
C LYS A 10 24.04 -5.22 -3.26
N LEU A 11 23.66 -6.45 -3.59
CA LEU A 11 22.25 -6.85 -3.69
C LEU A 11 21.61 -6.95 -2.31
N THR A 12 22.30 -7.57 -1.35
CA THR A 12 21.84 -7.65 0.05
C THR A 12 21.64 -6.27 0.66
N ALA A 13 22.56 -5.34 0.42
CA ALA A 13 22.42 -3.95 0.87
C ALA A 13 21.17 -3.26 0.27
N ARG A 14 20.89 -3.45 -1.02
CA ARG A 14 19.68 -2.90 -1.67
C ARG A 14 18.40 -3.52 -1.16
N ILE A 15 18.40 -4.82 -0.85
CA ILE A 15 17.25 -5.50 -0.25
C ILE A 15 16.96 -4.90 1.13
N ALA A 16 17.98 -4.75 1.97
CA ALA A 16 17.84 -4.15 3.29
C ALA A 16 17.34 -2.69 3.23
N GLU A 17 17.78 -1.91 2.23
CA GLU A 17 17.28 -0.56 1.98
C GLU A 17 15.79 -0.57 1.59
N GLN A 18 15.39 -1.47 0.68
CA GLN A 18 13.98 -1.64 0.30
C GLN A 18 13.11 -2.09 1.49
N ASP A 19 13.62 -2.93 2.38
CA ASP A 19 12.91 -3.34 3.59
C ASP A 19 12.63 -2.19 4.54
N LYS A 20 13.63 -1.32 4.76
CA LYS A 20 13.43 -0.11 5.56
C LYS A 20 12.40 0.80 4.92
N PHE A 21 12.48 1.02 3.61
CA PHE A 21 11.54 1.85 2.87
C PHE A 21 10.11 1.29 2.90
N LEU A 22 9.94 -0.03 2.72
CA LEU A 22 8.63 -0.68 2.79
C LEU A 22 8.00 -0.55 4.18
N ASN A 23 8.79 -0.76 5.24
CA ASN A 23 8.32 -0.59 6.61
C ASN A 23 7.93 0.87 6.90
N ASP A 24 8.71 1.83 6.41
CA ASP A 24 8.42 3.26 6.57
C ASP A 24 7.14 3.69 5.84
N ILE A 25 6.97 3.25 4.60
CA ILE A 25 5.72 3.46 3.83
C ILE A 25 4.52 2.81 4.51
N GLN A 26 4.66 1.58 4.99
CA GLN A 26 3.58 0.87 5.68
C GLN A 26 3.19 1.58 6.98
N SER A 27 4.18 2.02 7.77
CA SER A 27 3.96 2.81 8.99
C SER A 27 3.25 4.13 8.68
N SER A 28 3.68 4.81 7.62
CA SER A 28 3.05 6.05 7.15
C SER A 28 1.60 5.82 6.72
N ALA A 29 1.32 4.72 6.01
CA ALA A 29 -0.03 4.33 5.59
C ALA A 29 -0.95 4.09 6.80
N PHE A 30 -0.48 3.35 7.80
CA PHE A 30 -1.25 3.09 9.02
C PHE A 30 -1.50 4.36 9.83
N THR A 31 -0.49 5.21 9.94
CA THR A 31 -0.62 6.51 10.62
C THR A 31 -1.68 7.38 9.96
N LEU A 32 -1.64 7.48 8.63
CA LEU A 32 -2.62 8.24 7.85
C LEU A 32 -4.04 7.66 8.02
N ALA A 33 -4.19 6.34 7.90
CA ALA A 33 -5.47 5.67 8.09
C ALA A 33 -6.02 5.89 9.51
N ASN A 34 -5.18 5.79 10.53
CA ASN A 34 -5.57 6.02 11.93
C ASN A 34 -6.05 7.45 12.14
N TYR A 35 -5.34 8.46 11.62
CA TYR A 35 -5.78 9.86 11.71
C TYR A 35 -7.13 10.07 11.02
N TYR A 36 -7.31 9.48 9.84
CA TYR A 36 -8.59 9.53 9.14
C TYR A 36 -9.73 8.90 9.97
N PHE A 37 -9.54 7.69 10.48
CA PHE A 37 -10.58 7.00 11.26
C PHE A 37 -10.95 7.77 12.53
N VAL A 38 -9.95 8.31 13.24
CA VAL A 38 -10.19 9.15 14.42
C VAL A 38 -10.96 10.40 14.05
N PHE A 39 -10.54 11.11 12.99
CA PHE A 39 -11.18 12.35 12.56
C PHE A 39 -12.65 12.13 12.14
N GLN A 40 -12.88 11.13 11.29
CA GLN A 40 -14.23 10.77 10.84
C GLN A 40 -15.10 10.23 11.99
N GLY A 41 -14.51 9.49 12.94
CA GLY A 41 -15.19 9.02 14.15
C GLY A 41 -15.64 10.18 15.05
N VAL A 42 -14.83 11.23 15.19
CA VAL A 42 -15.21 12.45 15.91
C VAL A 42 -16.38 13.15 15.22
N ILE A 43 -16.32 13.32 13.89
CA ILE A 43 -17.43 13.91 13.12
C ILE A 43 -18.71 13.09 13.31
N LEU A 44 -18.63 11.76 13.19
CA LEU A 44 -19.76 10.87 13.38
C LEU A 44 -20.34 10.99 14.80
N THR A 45 -19.51 11.07 15.83
CA THR A 45 -19.93 11.23 17.22
C THR A 45 -20.65 12.56 17.44
N ILE A 46 -20.10 13.66 16.88
CA ILE A 46 -20.73 14.99 16.94
C ILE A 46 -22.09 14.98 16.23
N VAL A 47 -22.20 14.28 15.10
CA VAL A 47 -23.46 14.18 14.37
C VAL A 47 -24.48 13.35 15.15
N CYS A 48 -24.09 12.18 15.67
CA CYS A 48 -25.01 11.32 16.41
C CYS A 48 -25.48 11.93 17.74
N ASN A 49 -24.60 12.62 18.47
CA ASN A 49 -24.89 13.13 19.82
C ASN A 49 -25.23 14.63 19.86
N GLY A 50 -24.73 15.41 18.90
CA GLY A 50 -24.78 16.87 18.91
C GLY A 50 -25.69 17.50 17.86
N ALA A 51 -26.23 16.72 16.90
CA ALA A 51 -27.02 17.28 15.79
C ALA A 51 -28.21 18.12 16.27
N GLN A 52 -28.85 17.78 17.39
CA GLN A 52 -29.99 18.55 17.92
C GLN A 52 -29.61 19.98 18.38
N ASN A 53 -28.35 20.20 18.77
CA ASN A 53 -27.85 21.49 19.27
C ASN A 53 -27.03 22.28 18.22
N LEU A 54 -26.71 21.68 17.08
CA LEU A 54 -25.95 22.32 16.02
C LEU A 54 -26.87 23.08 15.06
N LYS A 55 -26.58 24.37 14.85
CA LYS A 55 -27.22 25.19 13.81
C LYS A 55 -27.13 24.49 12.44
N PRO A 56 -28.18 24.52 11.61
CA PRO A 56 -28.20 23.86 10.30
C PRO A 56 -27.00 24.22 9.39
N SER A 57 -26.55 25.48 9.46
CA SER A 57 -25.38 25.97 8.71
C SER A 57 -24.06 25.27 9.10
N ASN A 58 -23.86 24.95 10.38
CA ASN A 58 -22.63 24.29 10.84
C ASN A 58 -22.57 22.81 10.45
N ARG A 59 -23.70 22.19 10.09
CA ARG A 59 -23.77 20.79 9.65
C ARG A 59 -23.20 20.61 8.23
N TRP A 60 -23.48 21.56 7.34
CA TRP A 60 -22.87 21.59 6.00
C TRP A 60 -21.36 21.74 6.05
N PHE A 61 -20.85 22.50 7.02
CA PHE A 61 -19.41 22.61 7.26
C PHE A 61 -18.77 21.27 7.65
N LEU A 62 -19.40 20.49 8.55
CA LEU A 62 -18.89 19.16 8.91
C LEU A 62 -18.91 18.18 7.73
N LEU A 63 -19.95 18.28 6.88
CA LEU A 63 -20.05 17.47 5.67
C LEU A 63 -18.92 17.78 4.67
N THR A 64 -18.66 19.06 4.39
CA THR A 64 -17.58 19.45 3.46
C THR A 64 -16.20 19.09 4.03
N LEU A 65 -16.01 19.25 5.33
CA LEU A 65 -14.78 18.87 6.02
C LEU A 65 -14.53 17.36 5.96
N SER A 66 -15.57 16.54 6.18
CA SER A 66 -15.51 15.08 6.03
C SER A 66 -15.17 14.69 4.59
N LEU A 67 -15.84 15.28 3.60
CA LEU A 67 -15.60 14.99 2.19
C LEU A 67 -14.17 15.35 1.77
N LEU A 68 -13.67 16.50 2.20
CA LEU A 68 -12.30 16.93 1.92
C LEU A 68 -11.28 15.97 2.54
N ALA A 69 -11.51 15.53 3.78
CA ALA A 69 -10.67 14.55 4.44
C ALA A 69 -10.66 13.21 3.66
N VAL A 70 -11.80 12.72 3.19
CA VAL A 70 -11.88 11.50 2.37
C VAL A 70 -11.05 11.63 1.10
N LEU A 71 -11.16 12.74 0.39
CA LEU A 71 -10.43 12.97 -0.86
C LEU A 71 -8.91 13.00 -0.66
N VAL A 72 -8.44 13.79 0.31
CA VAL A 72 -7.00 13.94 0.58
C VAL A 72 -6.40 12.61 1.05
N ASN A 73 -7.08 11.91 1.97
CA ASN A 73 -6.59 10.63 2.47
C ASN A 73 -6.64 9.53 1.41
N SER A 74 -7.69 9.49 0.57
CA SER A 74 -7.76 8.50 -0.53
C SER A 74 -6.64 8.72 -1.54
N PHE A 75 -6.38 9.97 -1.94
CA PHE A 75 -5.29 10.28 -2.87
C PHE A 75 -3.93 9.85 -2.30
N ALA A 76 -3.67 10.17 -1.04
CA ALA A 76 -2.42 9.79 -0.38
C ALA A 76 -2.29 8.25 -0.24
N LEU A 77 -3.34 7.54 0.17
CA LEU A 77 -3.33 6.07 0.28
C LEU A 77 -3.09 5.38 -1.07
N ILE A 78 -3.69 5.88 -2.16
CA ILE A 78 -3.46 5.35 -3.51
C ILE A 78 -1.98 5.52 -3.90
N GLN A 79 -1.41 6.72 -3.71
CA GLN A 79 0.00 6.97 -4.02
C GLN A 79 0.95 6.10 -3.20
N ILE A 80 0.70 5.97 -1.90
CA ILE A 80 1.46 5.13 -0.98
C ILE A 80 1.36 3.66 -1.40
N GLY A 81 0.15 3.18 -1.72
CA GLY A 81 -0.10 1.82 -2.17
C GLY A 81 0.63 1.46 -3.47
N ILE A 82 0.55 2.32 -4.49
CA ILE A 82 1.27 2.12 -5.76
C ILE A 82 2.78 2.02 -5.51
N LYS A 83 3.34 2.96 -4.74
CA LYS A 83 4.77 2.96 -4.40
C LYS A 83 5.18 1.70 -3.64
N TYR A 84 4.34 1.23 -2.71
CA TYR A 84 4.57 0.00 -1.98
C TYR A 84 4.63 -1.22 -2.92
N ILE A 85 3.68 -1.34 -3.85
CA ILE A 85 3.61 -2.44 -4.82
C ILE A 85 4.87 -2.47 -5.70
N ASP A 86 5.28 -1.30 -6.21
CA ASP A 86 6.46 -1.21 -7.07
C ASP A 86 7.76 -1.51 -6.32
N ALA A 87 7.91 -1.00 -5.10
CA ALA A 87 9.05 -1.28 -4.24
C ALA A 87 9.14 -2.77 -3.87
N LYS A 88 8.01 -3.40 -3.54
CA LYS A 88 7.94 -4.82 -3.22
C LYS A 88 8.32 -5.69 -4.42
N ALA A 89 7.78 -5.40 -5.60
CA ALA A 89 8.15 -6.09 -6.83
C ALA A 89 9.64 -5.92 -7.16
N LEU A 90 10.20 -4.73 -6.96
CA LEU A 90 11.63 -4.47 -7.17
C LEU A 90 12.51 -5.27 -6.19
N LYS A 91 12.08 -5.38 -4.92
CA LYS A 91 12.75 -6.19 -3.90
C LYS A 91 12.80 -7.67 -4.31
N GLU A 92 11.71 -8.23 -4.84
CA GLU A 92 11.70 -9.62 -5.32
C GLU A 92 12.64 -9.86 -6.50
N ILE A 93 12.76 -8.89 -7.42
CA ILE A 93 13.76 -8.93 -8.49
C ILE A 93 15.18 -9.00 -7.90
N PHE A 94 15.46 -8.22 -6.85
CA PHE A 94 16.77 -8.28 -6.20
C PHE A 94 17.02 -9.62 -5.51
N PHE A 95 16.02 -10.18 -4.82
CA PHE A 95 16.11 -11.52 -4.22
C PHE A 95 16.41 -12.61 -5.25
N SER A 96 15.69 -12.60 -6.38
CA SER A 96 15.92 -13.56 -7.46
C SER A 96 17.34 -13.45 -8.03
N LYS A 97 17.84 -12.22 -8.23
CA LYS A 97 19.22 -12.00 -8.67
C LYS A 97 20.25 -12.43 -7.63
N LEU A 98 19.96 -12.25 -6.34
CA LEU A 98 20.84 -12.66 -5.25
C LEU A 98 20.96 -14.19 -5.25
N TYR A 99 19.83 -14.89 -5.32
CA TYR A 99 19.79 -16.35 -5.41
C TYR A 99 20.56 -16.89 -6.63
N ALA A 100 20.44 -16.23 -7.79
CA ALA A 100 21.18 -16.61 -8.99
C ALA A 100 22.70 -16.41 -8.84
N VAL A 101 23.13 -15.36 -8.14
CA VAL A 101 24.56 -15.13 -7.85
C VAL A 101 25.07 -16.16 -6.85
N ASP A 102 24.31 -16.43 -5.79
CA ASP A 102 24.65 -17.40 -4.74
C ASP A 102 24.80 -18.81 -5.32
N ASN A 103 23.84 -19.24 -6.15
CA ASN A 103 23.94 -20.53 -6.82
C ASN A 103 25.17 -20.63 -7.74
N LYS A 104 25.53 -19.53 -8.43
CA LYS A 104 26.72 -19.48 -9.29
C LYS A 104 28.02 -19.54 -8.47
N ILE A 105 28.07 -18.93 -7.28
CA ILE A 105 29.21 -19.06 -6.38
C ILE A 105 29.36 -20.52 -5.93
N ARG A 106 28.24 -21.17 -5.60
CA ARG A 106 28.21 -22.59 -5.21
C ARG A 106 28.65 -23.53 -6.33
N GLU A 107 28.20 -23.31 -7.58
CA GLU A 107 28.67 -24.03 -8.78
C GLU A 107 30.14 -23.77 -9.09
N LEU A 108 30.65 -22.55 -8.89
CA LEU A 108 32.09 -22.32 -9.07
C LEU A 108 32.94 -23.03 -7.99
N GLY A 109 32.34 -23.46 -6.89
CA GLY A 109 32.94 -24.34 -5.89
C GLY A 109 32.69 -25.85 -6.13
N LEU A 110 31.79 -26.22 -7.04
CA LEU A 110 31.40 -27.60 -7.37
C LEU A 110 31.25 -27.70 -8.90
N GLU A 111 32.25 -28.28 -9.55
CA GLU A 111 32.57 -28.27 -10.99
C GLU A 111 31.48 -28.79 -11.96
N GLU A 112 30.26 -28.25 -11.97
CA GLU A 112 29.26 -28.49 -13.02
C GLU A 112 28.48 -27.22 -13.38
N GLY A 113 28.56 -26.82 -14.65
CA GLY A 113 27.92 -25.62 -15.18
C GLY A 113 26.52 -25.89 -15.73
N ILE A 114 25.51 -25.13 -15.27
CA ILE A 114 24.14 -25.20 -15.78
C ILE A 114 24.03 -24.60 -17.21
N PRO A 115 23.37 -25.30 -18.16
CA PRO A 115 23.26 -24.86 -19.56
C PRO A 115 22.40 -23.61 -19.75
N SER A 116 22.72 -22.85 -20.81
CA SER A 116 22.22 -21.49 -21.05
C SER A 116 20.73 -21.37 -21.38
N ASP A 117 20.08 -22.47 -21.78
CA ASP A 117 18.67 -22.51 -22.20
C ASP A 117 17.69 -22.43 -21.01
N GLU A 118 18.13 -22.86 -19.82
CA GLU A 118 17.32 -22.83 -18.60
C GLU A 118 17.14 -21.41 -18.04
N LYS A 119 18.09 -20.51 -18.34
CA LYS A 119 18.07 -19.10 -17.88
C LYS A 119 16.97 -18.28 -18.55
N ASP A 120 16.68 -18.54 -19.82
CA ASP A 120 15.65 -17.81 -20.55
C ASP A 120 14.23 -18.23 -20.16
N LYS A 121 14.02 -19.53 -19.89
CA LYS A 121 12.78 -20.03 -19.31
C LYS A 121 12.53 -19.44 -17.91
N LYS A 122 13.56 -19.41 -17.05
CA LYS A 122 13.47 -18.87 -15.68
C LYS A 122 13.20 -17.37 -15.66
N SER A 123 13.78 -16.61 -16.60
CA SER A 123 13.56 -15.17 -16.77
C SER A 123 12.13 -14.83 -17.20
N LYS A 124 11.56 -15.61 -18.13
CA LYS A 124 10.15 -15.45 -18.54
C LYS A 124 9.18 -15.78 -17.42
N HIS A 125 9.43 -16.86 -16.68
CA HIS A 125 8.58 -17.25 -15.55
C HIS A 125 8.58 -16.18 -14.45
N LEU A 126 9.76 -15.66 -14.09
CA LEU A 126 9.90 -14.60 -13.09
C LEU A 126 9.11 -13.33 -13.45
N LYS A 127 9.09 -12.94 -14.73
CA LYS A 127 8.31 -11.77 -15.18
C LYS A 127 6.80 -11.98 -15.05
N ILE A 128 6.31 -13.18 -15.36
CA ILE A 128 4.90 -13.53 -15.22
C ILE A 128 4.51 -13.53 -13.74
N ASP A 129 5.35 -14.14 -12.89
CA ASP A 129 5.13 -14.18 -11.44
C ASP A 129 5.11 -12.77 -10.84
N ILE A 130 6.04 -11.89 -11.20
CA ILE A 130 6.05 -10.49 -10.72
C ILE A 130 4.79 -9.75 -11.14
N ASN A 131 4.31 -9.95 -12.38
CA ASN A 131 3.11 -9.25 -12.85
C ASN A 131 1.84 -9.73 -12.12
N ASN A 132 1.73 -11.04 -11.85
CA ASN A 132 0.66 -11.60 -11.03
C ASN A 132 0.72 -11.07 -9.60
N ILE A 133 1.90 -11.05 -8.99
CA ILE A 133 2.11 -10.52 -7.64
C ILE A 133 1.68 -9.04 -7.60
N LYS A 134 2.09 -8.22 -8.57
CA LYS A 134 1.63 -6.83 -8.65
C LYS A 134 0.11 -6.75 -8.72
N HIS A 135 -0.51 -7.52 -9.60
CA HIS A 135 -1.96 -7.52 -9.78
C HIS A 135 -2.72 -7.90 -8.50
N GLU A 136 -2.27 -8.94 -7.78
CA GLU A 136 -2.84 -9.31 -6.49
C GLU A 136 -2.75 -8.17 -5.47
N HIS A 137 -1.60 -7.50 -5.38
CA HIS A 137 -1.44 -6.39 -4.44
C HIS A 137 -2.27 -5.16 -4.84
N TYR A 138 -2.49 -4.93 -6.13
CA TYR A 138 -3.44 -3.92 -6.60
C TYR A 138 -4.88 -4.26 -6.19
N LEU A 139 -5.26 -5.54 -6.23
CA LEU A 139 -6.55 -6.01 -5.77
C LEU A 139 -6.71 -5.77 -4.25
N TYR A 140 -5.70 -6.09 -3.45
CA TYR A 140 -5.70 -5.75 -2.02
C TYR A 140 -5.80 -4.25 -1.76
N LEU A 141 -5.09 -3.42 -2.53
CA LEU A 141 -5.20 -1.96 -2.44
C LEU A 141 -6.63 -1.50 -2.77
N ALA A 142 -7.26 -2.07 -3.81
CA ALA A 142 -8.63 -1.75 -4.18
C ALA A 142 -9.62 -2.12 -3.06
N ILE A 143 -9.49 -3.31 -2.46
CA ILE A 143 -10.30 -3.71 -1.29
C ILE A 143 -10.14 -2.70 -0.15
N TYR A 144 -8.91 -2.29 0.14
CA TYR A 144 -8.64 -1.32 1.20
C TYR A 144 -9.32 0.03 0.95
N ILE A 145 -9.25 0.53 -0.29
CA ILE A 145 -9.94 1.75 -0.70
C ILE A 145 -11.47 1.60 -0.61
N ILE A 146 -12.02 0.43 -0.96
CA ILE A 146 -13.46 0.16 -0.84
C ILE A 146 -13.89 0.22 0.63
N ILE A 147 -13.15 -0.42 1.54
CA ILE A 147 -13.43 -0.35 2.99
C ILE A 147 -13.37 1.09 3.49
N PHE A 148 -12.34 1.82 3.06
CA PHE A 148 -12.14 3.23 3.41
C PHE A 148 -13.31 4.12 2.96
N LEU A 149 -13.76 3.96 1.72
CA LEU A 149 -14.91 4.66 1.15
C LEU A 149 -16.24 4.20 1.76
N GLY A 150 -16.36 2.92 2.12
CA GLY A 150 -17.53 2.39 2.83
C GLY A 150 -17.70 3.07 4.18
N PHE A 151 -16.61 3.24 4.94
CA PHE A 151 -16.64 3.99 6.19
C PHE A 151 -16.98 5.46 5.96
N ALA A 152 -16.42 6.09 4.92
CA ALA A 152 -16.78 7.45 4.53
C ALA A 152 -18.29 7.59 4.27
N ALA A 153 -18.87 6.64 3.52
CA ALA A 153 -20.28 6.64 3.19
C ALA A 153 -21.16 6.54 4.44
N VAL A 154 -20.79 5.73 5.43
CA VAL A 154 -21.50 5.67 6.72
C VAL A 154 -21.52 7.04 7.41
N VAL A 155 -20.38 7.74 7.45
CA VAL A 155 -20.31 9.08 8.04
C VAL A 155 -21.12 10.10 7.25
N LEU A 156 -21.03 10.08 5.92
CA LEU A 156 -21.78 10.97 5.04
C LEU A 156 -23.29 10.74 5.14
N VAL A 157 -23.75 9.48 5.20
CA VAL A 157 -25.17 9.13 5.41
C VAL A 157 -25.63 9.57 6.79
N GLY A 158 -24.79 9.41 7.82
CA GLY A 158 -25.06 9.95 9.15
C GLY A 158 -25.28 11.47 9.10
N CYS A 159 -24.35 12.20 8.48
CA CYS A 159 -24.48 13.64 8.26
C CYS A 159 -25.78 13.98 7.50
N TRP A 160 -26.06 13.28 6.39
CA TRP A 160 -27.21 13.56 5.51
C TRP A 160 -28.56 13.27 6.17
N LYS A 161 -28.71 12.13 6.85
CA LYS A 161 -29.97 11.74 7.51
C LYS A 161 -30.35 12.74 8.61
N PHE A 162 -29.37 13.22 9.38
CA PHE A 162 -29.59 14.27 10.37
C PHE A 162 -29.79 15.67 9.76
N LEU A 163 -29.33 15.90 8.52
CA LEU A 163 -29.62 17.11 7.75
C LEU A 163 -31.05 17.10 7.17
N GLY A 164 -31.53 15.95 6.68
CA GLY A 164 -32.84 15.81 6.02
C GLY A 164 -34.06 15.75 6.94
N ASN A 165 -33.88 15.44 8.23
CA ASN A 165 -34.97 15.34 9.21
C ASN A 165 -35.47 16.73 9.73
N GLN A 166 -35.33 17.78 8.92
CA GLN A 166 -35.76 19.16 9.20
C GLN A 166 -36.90 19.64 8.27
N ASN A 167 -37.40 18.79 7.38
CA ASN A 167 -38.51 19.11 6.47
C ASN A 167 -39.86 18.54 6.94
N GLU A 168 -39.95 18.01 8.17
CA GLU A 168 -41.22 17.63 8.84
C GLU A 168 -41.48 18.54 10.04
#